data_AF-A0A653X7P3-F1
#
_entry.id   AF-A0A653X7P3-F1
#
_cell.length_a   1.000
_cell.length_b   1.000
_cell.length_c   1.000
_cell.angle_alpha   90.00
_cell.angle_beta   90.00
_cell.angle_gamma   90.00
#
_symmetry.space_group_name_H-M   'P 1'
#
loop_
_entity.id
_entity.type
_entity.pdbx_description
1 polymer ?
#
loop_
_entity_poly.entity_id
_entity_poly.type
_entity_poly.pdbx_seq_one_letter_code
_entity_poly.pdbx_strand_id
1 'polypeptide(L)'
;MSGRDGDQIVRMRVSPQARTKCPDLPEFWQARAVLAVDASGRQRTLLTSLTDRRRFKAADIVSCYERRWQIETSYHEFKQSMLGMELTLRSQTVEGVYQEFWGALIAYNLIRLEMSKAALAAGHAPDELSFIRAFHTIQYEMTWAAVTRSYGKLPALLKRLRERLKQLPIENGPGAVALEPSNRDRFATPFESSKETLTERH
;
A
#
# COMPACT_ATOMS: atom_id res chain seq x y z
N MET A 1 0.20 32.64 0.26
CA MET A 1 -0.56 31.42 -0.08
C MET A 1 -1.64 31.82 -1.07
N SER A 2 -1.96 31.01 -2.07
CA SER A 2 -3.05 31.32 -3.03
C SER A 2 -3.98 30.11 -3.17
N GLY A 3 -5.28 30.29 -2.93
CA GLY A 3 -6.24 29.18 -2.99
C GLY A 3 -7.48 29.34 -2.12
N ARG A 4 -8.27 28.27 -2.06
CA ARG A 4 -9.42 28.15 -1.15
C ARG A 4 -8.91 27.64 0.20
N ASP A 5 -9.67 27.87 1.27
CA ASP A 5 -9.35 27.28 2.56
C ASP A 5 -9.30 25.75 2.45
N GLY A 6 -8.22 25.16 2.96
CA GLY A 6 -7.94 23.72 2.84
C GLY A 6 -7.37 23.25 1.49
N ASP A 7 -7.19 24.11 0.49
CA ASP A 7 -6.50 23.79 -0.78
C ASP A 7 -5.75 25.00 -1.34
N GLN A 8 -4.47 25.07 -1.02
CA GLN A 8 -3.65 26.26 -1.25
C GLN A 8 -2.35 25.93 -1.96
N ILE A 9 -1.86 26.83 -2.83
CA ILE A 9 -0.48 26.78 -3.30
C ILE A 9 0.38 27.51 -2.27
N VAL A 10 1.37 26.78 -1.75
CA VAL A 10 2.36 27.24 -0.79
C VAL A 10 3.72 27.35 -1.48
N ARG A 11 4.50 28.32 -1.03
CA ARG A 11 5.86 28.55 -1.51
C ARG A 11 6.81 28.25 -0.37
N MET A 12 7.73 27.32 -0.59
CA MET A 12 8.67 26.85 0.41
C MET A 12 10.09 27.21 -0.01
N ARG A 13 10.92 27.62 0.95
CA ARG A 13 12.32 27.93 0.69
C ARG A 13 13.08 26.63 0.49
N VAL A 14 13.92 26.56 -0.55
CA VAL A 14 14.85 25.44 -0.73
C VAL A 14 15.94 25.55 0.35
N SER A 15 16.29 24.43 0.98
CA SER A 15 17.28 24.45 2.06
C SER A 15 18.65 24.94 1.55
N PRO A 16 19.40 25.73 2.34
CA PRO A 16 20.72 26.19 1.93
C PRO A 16 21.65 25.03 1.55
N GLN A 17 21.60 23.92 2.29
CA GLN A 17 22.40 22.72 2.04
C GLN A 17 22.10 22.08 0.68
N ALA A 18 20.85 22.07 0.24
CA ALA A 18 20.49 21.56 -1.09
C ALA A 18 21.04 22.45 -2.20
N ARG A 19 21.00 23.78 -2.01
CA ARG A 19 21.56 24.75 -2.97
C ARG A 19 23.09 24.72 -3.01
N THR A 20 23.77 24.40 -1.90
CA THR A 20 25.22 24.15 -1.90
C THR A 20 25.59 22.93 -2.74
N LYS A 21 24.78 21.87 -2.70
CA LYS A 21 25.00 20.65 -3.50
C LYS A 21 24.59 20.81 -4.97
N CYS A 22 23.58 21.63 -5.25
CA CYS A 22 23.09 21.91 -6.59
C CYS A 22 22.78 23.41 -6.72
N PRO A 23 23.74 24.20 -7.24
CA PRO A 23 23.62 25.67 -7.33
C PRO A 23 22.46 26.15 -8.21
N ASP A 24 22.06 25.34 -9.20
CA ASP A 24 20.98 25.65 -10.14
C ASP A 24 19.57 25.61 -9.53
N LEU A 25 19.45 25.15 -8.27
CA LEU A 25 18.16 25.10 -7.60
C LEU A 25 17.62 26.52 -7.30
N PRO A 26 16.33 26.76 -7.59
CA PRO A 26 15.71 28.04 -7.29
C PRO A 26 15.69 28.30 -5.77
N GLU A 27 15.58 29.57 -5.36
CA GLU A 27 15.48 29.92 -3.94
C GLU A 27 14.18 29.37 -3.30
N PHE A 28 13.13 29.26 -4.10
CA PHE A 28 11.83 28.77 -3.68
C PHE A 28 11.30 27.70 -4.61
N TRP A 29 10.60 26.73 -4.03
CA TRP A 29 9.80 25.77 -4.76
C TRP A 29 8.33 25.89 -4.34
N GLN A 30 7.43 25.45 -5.22
CA GLN A 30 5.99 25.51 -5.00
C GLN A 30 5.44 24.12 -4.73
N ALA A 31 4.51 24.04 -3.78
CA ALA A 31 3.73 22.84 -3.50
C ALA A 31 2.26 23.22 -3.33
N ARG A 32 1.37 22.26 -3.53
CA ARG A 32 -0.03 22.37 -3.14
C ARG A 32 -0.21 21.74 -1.76
N ALA A 33 -0.77 22.51 -0.84
CA ALA A 33 -1.17 22.09 0.50
C ALA A 33 -2.67 21.79 0.50
N VAL A 34 -3.02 20.54 0.76
CA VAL A 34 -4.40 20.06 0.86
C VAL A 34 -4.68 19.64 2.30
N LEU A 35 -5.73 20.16 2.91
CA LEU A 35 -6.17 19.78 4.24
C LEU A 35 -6.93 18.45 4.16
N ALA A 36 -6.48 17.49 4.94
CA ALA A 36 -7.14 16.23 5.19
C ALA A 36 -7.64 16.22 6.64
N VAL A 37 -8.86 15.72 6.85
CA VAL A 37 -9.42 15.49 8.19
C VAL A 37 -9.62 13.99 8.31
N ASP A 38 -8.98 13.37 9.30
CA ASP A 38 -9.16 11.94 9.52
C ASP A 38 -10.48 11.63 10.25
N ALA A 39 -10.84 10.34 10.33
CA ALA A 39 -12.06 9.88 11.00
C ALA A 39 -12.12 10.26 12.50
N SER A 40 -10.99 10.62 13.12
CA SER A 40 -10.93 11.12 14.50
C SER A 40 -11.07 12.64 14.61
N GLY A 41 -11.30 13.33 13.49
CA GLY A 41 -11.40 14.78 13.42
C GLY A 41 -10.05 15.50 13.42
N ARG A 42 -8.93 14.77 13.36
CA ARG A 42 -7.60 15.36 13.39
C ARG A 42 -7.24 15.90 12.02
N GLN A 43 -6.88 17.17 11.99
CA GLN A 43 -6.48 17.87 10.77
C GLN A 43 -5.01 17.61 10.43
N ARG A 44 -4.73 17.32 9.16
CA ARG A 44 -3.39 17.10 8.62
C ARG A 44 -3.26 17.82 7.28
N THR A 45 -2.12 18.45 7.04
CA THR A 45 -1.84 19.11 5.76
C THR A 45 -0.98 18.20 4.89
N LEU A 46 -1.50 17.82 3.72
CA LEU A 46 -0.81 17.04 2.71
C LEU A 46 -0.12 17.99 1.73
N LEU A 47 1.19 17.80 1.51
CA LEU A 47 1.96 18.54 0.51
C LEU A 47 2.13 17.68 -0.75
N THR A 48 1.81 18.24 -1.91
CA THR A 48 1.94 17.56 -3.20
C THR A 48 2.45 18.48 -4.30
N SER A 49 3.16 17.92 -5.28
CA SER A 49 3.57 18.62 -6.50
C SER A 49 2.44 18.73 -7.54
N LEU A 50 1.29 18.10 -7.30
CA LEU A 50 0.13 18.11 -8.18
C LEU A 50 -0.65 19.43 -8.08
N THR A 51 -0.19 20.45 -8.82
CA THR A 51 -0.71 21.82 -8.77
C THR A 51 -1.99 22.05 -9.58
N ASP A 52 -2.27 21.24 -10.61
CA ASP A 52 -3.48 21.36 -11.43
C ASP A 52 -4.73 20.89 -10.67
N ARG A 53 -5.55 21.84 -10.23
CA ARG A 53 -6.78 21.59 -9.47
C ARG A 53 -7.91 20.96 -10.28
N ARG A 54 -7.93 21.13 -11.61
CA ARG A 54 -8.98 20.56 -12.47
C ARG A 54 -8.70 19.09 -12.72
N ARG A 55 -7.44 18.76 -12.97
CA ARG A 55 -6.98 17.39 -13.19
C ARG A 55 -6.90 16.57 -11.91
N PHE A 56 -6.45 17.18 -10.81
CA PHE A 56 -6.26 16.51 -9.52
C PHE A 56 -7.13 17.18 -8.46
N LYS A 57 -8.28 16.59 -8.14
CA LYS A 57 -9.17 17.13 -7.11
C LYS A 57 -8.56 16.88 -5.73
N ALA A 58 -8.82 17.79 -4.79
CA ALA A 58 -8.35 17.66 -3.41
C ALA A 58 -8.83 16.36 -2.76
N ALA A 59 -10.10 15.98 -2.97
CA ALA A 59 -10.67 14.73 -2.46
C ALA A 59 -9.93 13.48 -2.96
N ASP A 60 -9.56 13.44 -4.25
CA ASP A 60 -8.83 12.31 -4.83
C ASP A 60 -7.41 12.21 -4.22
N ILE A 61 -6.77 13.35 -3.96
CA ILE A 61 -5.45 13.42 -3.30
C ILE A 61 -5.55 12.89 -1.86
N VAL A 62 -6.57 13.31 -1.12
CA VAL A 62 -6.83 12.85 0.26
C VAL A 62 -7.06 11.35 0.28
N SER A 63 -7.97 10.83 -0.56
CA SER A 63 -8.26 9.40 -0.64
C SER A 63 -7.03 8.56 -1.00
N CYS A 64 -6.21 9.02 -1.95
CA CYS A 64 -4.94 8.37 -2.27
C CYS A 64 -3.98 8.34 -1.07
N TYR A 65 -3.92 9.41 -0.29
CA TYR A 65 -3.09 9.48 0.92
C TYR A 65 -3.63 8.61 2.06
N GLU A 66 -4.95 8.49 2.21
CA GLU A 66 -5.59 7.58 3.16
C GLU A 66 -5.24 6.13 2.86
N ARG A 67 -5.31 5.71 1.58
CA ARG A 67 -4.86 4.37 1.16
C ARG A 67 -3.37 4.15 1.47
N ARG A 68 -2.53 5.17 1.25
CA ARG A 68 -1.10 5.12 1.61
C ARG A 68 -0.90 4.97 3.12
N TRP A 69 -1.70 5.67 3.92
CA TRP A 69 -1.65 5.57 5.37
C TRP A 69 -2.02 4.16 5.85
N GLN A 70 -3.04 3.52 5.26
CA GLN A 70 -3.38 2.13 5.57
C GLN A 70 -2.19 1.18 5.35
N ILE A 71 -1.41 1.39 4.29
CA ILE A 71 -0.18 0.62 4.05
C ILE A 71 0.85 0.86 5.16
N GLU A 72 1.09 2.13 5.54
CA GLU A 72 2.02 2.49 6.62
C GLU A 72 1.58 1.91 7.97
N THR A 73 0.28 1.98 8.29
CA THR A 73 -0.29 1.36 9.50
C THR A 73 -0.09 -0.14 9.49
N SER A 74 -0.41 -0.84 8.41
CA SER A 74 -0.16 -2.29 8.37
C SER A 74 1.33 -2.66 8.40
N TYR A 75 2.23 -1.83 7.86
CA TYR A 75 3.67 -2.02 8.04
C TYR A 75 4.09 -1.81 9.51
N HIS A 76 3.51 -0.84 10.19
CA HIS A 76 3.74 -0.63 11.62
C HIS A 76 3.23 -1.82 12.44
N GLU A 77 2.01 -2.29 12.16
CA GLU A 77 1.45 -3.50 12.78
C GLU A 77 2.30 -4.72 12.47
N PHE A 78 2.78 -4.88 11.24
CA PHE A 78 3.71 -5.95 10.86
C PHE A 78 5.02 -5.89 11.65
N LYS A 79 5.60 -4.69 11.80
CA LYS A 79 6.79 -4.48 12.63
C LYS A 79 6.50 -4.80 14.08
N GLN A 80 5.39 -4.33 14.66
CA GLN A 80 5.01 -4.63 16.03
C GLN A 80 4.73 -6.13 16.23
N SER A 81 4.02 -6.78 15.30
CA SER A 81 3.70 -8.20 15.39
C SER A 81 4.94 -9.06 15.19
N MET A 82 5.85 -8.74 14.26
CA MET A 82 7.09 -9.52 14.09
C MET A 82 8.12 -9.26 15.20
N LEU A 83 8.32 -7.99 15.60
CA LEU A 83 9.32 -7.64 16.62
C LEU A 83 8.81 -7.94 18.04
N GLY A 84 7.49 -7.98 18.25
CA GLY A 84 6.87 -8.34 19.52
C GLY A 84 6.55 -9.84 19.67
N MET A 85 6.53 -10.60 18.58
CA MET A 85 6.17 -12.02 18.57
C MET A 85 7.28 -12.84 17.90
N GLU A 86 8.32 -13.15 18.69
CA GLU A 86 9.21 -14.33 18.55
C GLU A 86 9.96 -14.56 17.20
N LEU A 87 9.89 -13.61 16.28
CA LEU A 87 10.74 -13.46 15.10
C LEU A 87 11.69 -12.27 15.30
N THR A 88 12.28 -12.19 16.49
CA THR A 88 13.48 -11.39 16.74
C THR A 88 14.50 -11.75 15.69
N LEU A 89 15.12 -10.76 15.04
CA LEU A 89 16.18 -11.01 14.08
C LEU A 89 17.22 -11.92 14.75
N ARG A 90 17.36 -13.15 14.26
CA ARG A 90 18.11 -14.20 14.98
C ARG A 90 19.57 -14.20 14.60
N SER A 91 19.87 -13.72 13.39
CA SER A 91 21.23 -13.59 12.93
C SER A 91 22.01 -12.58 13.77
N GLN A 92 23.23 -12.97 14.13
CA GLN A 92 24.21 -12.12 14.80
C GLN A 92 25.19 -11.44 13.81
N THR A 93 24.96 -11.62 12.50
CA THR A 93 25.75 -11.00 11.43
C THR A 93 24.94 -9.96 10.68
N VAL A 94 25.62 -8.92 10.18
CA VAL A 94 25.00 -7.83 9.41
C VAL A 94 24.31 -8.37 8.16
N GLU A 95 24.97 -9.28 7.44
CA GLU A 95 24.46 -9.90 6.22
C GLU A 95 23.20 -10.74 6.49
N GLY A 96 23.19 -11.52 7.58
CA GLY A 96 22.03 -12.33 7.94
C GLY A 96 20.85 -11.47 8.42
N VAL A 97 21.11 -10.36 9.10
CA VAL A 97 20.06 -9.37 9.44
C VAL A 97 19.43 -8.78 8.17
N TYR A 98 20.23 -8.43 7.15
CA TYR A 98 19.69 -7.99 5.87
C TYR A 98 18.86 -9.09 5.20
N GLN A 99 19.33 -10.33 5.21
CA GLN A 99 18.58 -11.46 4.63
C GLN A 99 17.22 -11.65 5.31
N GLU A 100 17.16 -11.62 6.63
CA GLU A 100 15.92 -11.75 7.40
C GLU A 100 14.97 -10.57 7.12
N PHE A 101 15.51 -9.34 7.04
CA PHE A 101 14.73 -8.16 6.68
C PHE A 101 14.14 -8.25 5.27
N TRP A 102 14.94 -8.65 4.27
CA TRP A 102 14.47 -8.87 2.91
C TRP A 102 13.44 -10.01 2.84
N GLY A 103 13.66 -11.09 3.59
CA GLY A 103 12.70 -12.19 3.71
C GLY A 103 11.36 -11.73 4.27
N ALA A 104 11.37 -10.90 5.32
CA ALA A 104 10.18 -10.30 5.89
C ALA A 104 9.43 -9.40 4.89
N LEU A 105 10.16 -8.57 4.12
CA LEU A 105 9.57 -7.73 3.07
C LEU A 105 8.96 -8.57 1.94
N ILE A 106 9.62 -9.65 1.52
CA ILE A 106 9.08 -10.55 0.50
C ILE A 106 7.80 -11.22 1.00
N ALA A 107 7.79 -11.73 2.24
CA ALA A 107 6.61 -12.34 2.85
C ALA A 107 5.44 -11.35 2.93
N TYR A 108 5.69 -10.11 3.38
CA TYR A 108 4.70 -9.04 3.40
C TYR A 108 4.07 -8.82 2.01
N ASN A 109 4.89 -8.66 0.97
CA ASN A 109 4.42 -8.41 -0.39
C ASN A 109 3.63 -9.58 -0.95
N LEU A 110 4.05 -10.82 -0.67
CA LEU A 110 3.34 -12.02 -1.10
C LEU A 110 1.94 -12.12 -0.47
N ILE A 111 1.83 -11.82 0.82
CA ILE A 111 0.55 -11.78 1.53
C ILE A 111 -0.35 -10.71 0.91
N ARG A 112 0.17 -9.49 0.70
CA ARG A 112 -0.58 -8.41 0.05
C ARG A 112 -1.06 -8.78 -1.35
N LEU A 113 -0.23 -9.48 -2.13
CA LEU A 113 -0.61 -9.96 -3.46
C LEU A 113 -1.75 -10.97 -3.38
N GLU A 114 -1.69 -11.96 -2.48
CA GLU A 114 -2.78 -12.94 -2.34
C GLU A 114 -4.05 -12.33 -1.77
N MET A 115 -3.96 -11.37 -0.84
CA MET A 115 -5.10 -10.58 -0.38
C MET A 115 -5.75 -9.81 -1.54
N SER A 116 -4.95 -9.12 -2.35
CA SER A 116 -5.45 -8.36 -3.51
C SER A 116 -6.20 -9.26 -4.50
N LYS A 117 -5.63 -10.43 -4.82
CA LYS A 117 -6.31 -11.43 -5.67
C LYS A 117 -7.61 -11.94 -5.05
N ALA A 118 -7.62 -12.21 -3.74
CA ALA A 118 -8.81 -12.69 -3.05
C ALA A 118 -9.90 -11.62 -3.00
N ALA A 119 -9.53 -10.36 -2.74
CA ALA A 119 -10.44 -9.22 -2.74
C ALA A 119 -11.09 -9.02 -4.11
N LEU A 120 -10.27 -8.97 -5.18
CA LEU A 120 -10.76 -8.87 -6.55
C LEU A 120 -11.73 -10.00 -6.92
N ALA A 121 -11.41 -11.24 -6.54
CA ALA A 121 -12.28 -12.39 -6.78
C ALA A 121 -13.60 -12.36 -5.99
N ALA A 122 -13.67 -11.58 -4.91
CA ALA A 122 -14.87 -11.38 -4.10
C ALA A 122 -15.60 -10.05 -4.40
N GLY A 123 -15.09 -9.24 -5.34
CA GLY A 123 -15.64 -7.92 -5.65
C GLY A 123 -15.30 -6.83 -4.62
N HIS A 124 -14.39 -7.10 -3.69
CA HIS A 124 -13.89 -6.16 -2.70
C HIS A 124 -12.71 -5.35 -3.23
N ALA A 125 -12.50 -4.16 -2.69
CA ALA A 125 -11.28 -3.40 -2.95
C ALA A 125 -10.09 -4.05 -2.21
N PRO A 126 -8.86 -4.04 -2.78
CA PRO A 126 -7.69 -4.70 -2.18
C PRO A 126 -7.32 -4.24 -0.76
N ASP A 127 -7.74 -3.04 -0.37
CA ASP A 127 -7.52 -2.40 0.92
C ASP A 127 -8.61 -2.72 1.97
N GLU A 128 -9.68 -3.42 1.59
CA GLU A 128 -10.78 -3.79 2.50
C GLU A 128 -10.48 -5.03 3.35
N LEU A 129 -9.38 -5.75 3.10
CA LEU A 129 -9.01 -6.95 3.86
C LEU A 129 -8.00 -6.62 4.96
N SER A 130 -8.22 -7.18 6.16
CA SER A 130 -7.30 -7.00 7.29
C SER A 130 -6.00 -7.78 7.08
N PHE A 131 -4.87 -7.06 7.08
CA PHE A 131 -3.55 -7.67 6.89
C PHE A 131 -3.21 -8.67 8.00
N ILE A 132 -3.45 -8.32 9.26
CA ILE A 132 -3.14 -9.19 10.42
C ILE A 132 -3.97 -10.49 10.37
N ARG A 133 -5.27 -10.39 10.08
CA ARG A 133 -6.13 -11.58 9.92
C ARG A 133 -5.67 -12.45 8.75
N ALA A 134 -5.28 -11.84 7.63
CA ALA A 134 -4.74 -12.56 6.47
C ALA A 134 -3.40 -13.25 6.80
N PHE A 135 -2.48 -12.55 7.48
CA PHE A 135 -1.20 -13.10 7.93
C PHE A 135 -1.39 -14.34 8.80
N HIS A 136 -2.20 -14.26 9.86
CA HIS A 136 -2.47 -15.41 10.73
C HIS A 136 -3.17 -16.56 10.00
N THR A 137 -4.07 -16.26 9.07
CA THR A 137 -4.75 -17.29 8.26
C THR A 137 -3.75 -18.02 7.35
N ILE A 138 -2.88 -17.28 6.68
CA ILE A 138 -1.83 -17.85 5.82
C ILE A 138 -0.84 -18.66 6.66
N GLN A 139 -0.38 -18.12 7.78
CA GLN A 139 0.54 -18.81 8.69
C GLN A 139 -0.06 -20.13 9.19
N TYR A 140 -1.33 -20.12 9.63
CA TYR A 140 -2.04 -21.31 10.06
C TYR A 140 -2.11 -22.36 8.94
N GLU A 141 -2.54 -21.97 7.75
CA GLU A 141 -2.66 -22.86 6.59
C GLU A 141 -1.29 -23.43 6.15
N MET A 142 -0.23 -22.63 6.19
CA MET A 142 1.13 -23.06 5.85
C MET A 142 1.71 -24.01 6.89
N THR A 143 1.46 -23.80 8.18
CA THR A 143 1.88 -24.74 9.23
C THR A 143 1.23 -26.11 9.02
N TRP A 144 -0.07 -26.16 8.69
CA TRP A 144 -0.73 -27.41 8.36
C TRP A 144 -0.22 -28.04 7.06
N ALA A 145 0.08 -27.22 6.04
CA ALA A 145 0.66 -27.68 4.79
C ALA A 145 2.05 -28.32 5.01
N ALA A 146 2.90 -27.71 5.85
CA ALA A 146 4.24 -28.18 6.16
C ALA A 146 4.24 -29.54 6.88
N VAL A 147 3.24 -29.79 7.73
CA VAL A 147 3.09 -31.07 8.44
C VAL A 147 2.47 -32.15 7.52
N THR A 148 1.74 -31.76 6.48
CA THR A 148 1.08 -32.69 5.56
C THR A 148 2.07 -33.24 4.53
N ARG A 149 2.49 -34.51 4.65
CA ARG A 149 3.41 -35.19 3.72
C ARG A 149 2.86 -35.46 2.30
N SER A 150 1.68 -34.93 1.96
CA SER A 150 1.02 -35.14 0.67
C SER A 150 1.01 -33.85 -0.15
N TYR A 151 2.09 -33.60 -0.89
CA TYR A 151 2.27 -32.43 -1.76
C TYR A 151 1.15 -32.30 -2.83
N GLY A 152 0.51 -33.40 -3.21
CA GLY A 152 -0.64 -33.39 -4.13
C GLY A 152 -1.87 -32.66 -3.60
N LYS A 153 -1.96 -32.40 -2.29
CA LYS A 153 -3.06 -31.64 -1.66
C LYS A 153 -2.81 -30.13 -1.64
N LEU A 154 -1.61 -29.66 -1.98
CA LEU A 154 -1.26 -28.24 -1.97
C LEU A 154 -2.21 -27.36 -2.82
N PRO A 155 -2.60 -27.74 -4.05
CA PRO A 155 -3.52 -26.91 -4.83
C PRO A 155 -4.88 -26.73 -4.14
N ALA A 156 -5.41 -27.78 -3.52
CA ALA A 156 -6.67 -27.73 -2.78
C ALA A 156 -6.56 -26.87 -1.52
N LEU A 157 -5.43 -26.93 -0.82
CA LEU A 157 -5.14 -26.10 0.35
C LEU A 157 -5.04 -24.62 -0.03
N LEU A 158 -4.34 -24.29 -1.12
CA LEU A 158 -4.27 -22.91 -1.63
C LEU A 158 -5.63 -22.38 -2.07
N LYS A 159 -6.48 -23.23 -2.68
CA LYS A 159 -7.86 -22.85 -3.01
C LYS A 159 -8.66 -22.53 -1.76
N ARG A 160 -8.59 -23.39 -0.73
CA ARG A 160 -9.25 -23.16 0.57
C ARG A 160 -8.76 -21.88 1.25
N LEU A 161 -7.45 -21.65 1.25
CA LEU A 161 -6.84 -20.44 1.78
C LEU A 161 -7.44 -19.19 1.14
N ARG A 162 -7.51 -19.16 -0.20
CA ARG A 162 -8.10 -18.04 -0.94
C ARG A 162 -9.57 -17.82 -0.57
N GLU A 163 -10.36 -18.88 -0.44
CA GLU A 163 -11.76 -18.74 0.00
C GLU A 163 -11.88 -18.17 1.42
N ARG A 164 -11.00 -18.58 2.35
CA ARG A 164 -10.98 -18.00 3.71
C ARG A 164 -10.58 -16.52 3.69
N LEU A 165 -9.60 -16.14 2.86
CA LEU A 165 -9.18 -14.75 2.75
C LEU A 165 -10.32 -13.82 2.31
N LYS A 166 -11.25 -14.29 1.46
CA LYS A 166 -12.44 -13.53 1.05
C LYS A 166 -13.36 -13.18 2.23
N GLN A 167 -13.33 -13.95 3.31
CA GLN A 167 -14.19 -13.79 4.49
C GLN A 167 -13.58 -12.87 5.56
N LEU A 168 -12.49 -12.16 5.23
CA LEU A 168 -11.78 -11.28 6.17
C LEU A 168 -11.92 -9.78 5.86
N PRO A 169 -13.11 -9.25 5.48
CA PRO A 169 -13.26 -7.82 5.36
C PRO A 169 -13.06 -7.15 6.72
N ILE A 170 -12.52 -5.93 6.71
CA ILE A 170 -12.38 -5.10 7.90
C ILE A 170 -13.79 -4.67 8.32
N GLU A 171 -14.30 -5.27 9.41
CA GLU A 171 -15.52 -4.81 10.05
C GLU A 171 -15.25 -3.41 10.64
N ASN A 172 -15.76 -2.37 9.98
CA ASN A 172 -15.62 -0.95 10.34
C ASN A 172 -14.25 -0.31 10.10
N GLY A 173 -13.68 -0.44 8.90
CA GLY A 173 -12.53 0.37 8.47
C GLY A 173 -12.93 1.82 8.13
N PRO A 174 -12.03 2.82 8.26
CA PRO A 174 -12.31 4.21 7.88
C PRO A 174 -12.65 4.43 6.40
N GLY A 175 -12.58 3.37 5.57
CA GLY A 175 -12.98 3.33 4.16
C GLY A 175 -14.34 2.70 3.89
N ALA A 176 -15.15 2.39 4.92
CA ALA A 176 -16.52 1.88 4.75
C ALA A 176 -17.52 2.91 4.16
N VAL A 177 -17.01 4.03 3.62
CA VAL A 177 -17.75 4.86 2.68
C VAL A 177 -17.57 4.21 1.32
N ALA A 178 -18.59 3.47 0.91
CA ALA A 178 -18.70 2.84 -0.39
C ALA A 178 -18.14 3.76 -1.49
N LEU A 179 -17.12 3.29 -2.21
CA LEU A 179 -16.72 3.93 -3.45
C LEU A 179 -17.94 3.92 -4.38
N GLU A 180 -18.47 5.10 -4.67
CA GLU A 180 -19.56 5.30 -5.64
C GLU A 180 -19.27 4.48 -6.92
N PRO A 181 -20.26 3.77 -7.48
CA PRO A 181 -20.07 2.84 -8.59
C PRO A 181 -19.27 3.41 -9.78
N SER A 182 -19.34 4.73 -9.98
CA SER A 182 -18.65 5.43 -11.06
C SER A 182 -17.11 5.47 -10.96
N ASN A 183 -16.52 5.16 -9.80
CA ASN A 183 -15.06 5.20 -9.60
C ASN A 183 -14.40 3.81 -9.61
N ARG A 184 -15.20 2.73 -9.69
CA ARG A 184 -14.73 1.33 -9.69
C ARG A 184 -13.96 0.98 -10.97
N ASP A 185 -14.39 1.52 -12.10
CA ASP A 185 -13.83 1.18 -13.43
C ASP A 185 -12.53 1.92 -13.76
N ARG A 186 -12.23 3.05 -13.11
CA ARG A 186 -11.01 3.84 -13.38
C ARG A 186 -9.71 3.16 -12.91
N PHE A 187 -9.82 2.20 -12.00
CA PHE A 187 -8.68 1.52 -11.39
C PHE A 187 -8.67 0.01 -11.64
N ALA A 188 -9.66 -0.50 -12.40
CA ALA A 188 -9.77 -1.89 -12.83
C ALA A 188 -9.15 -2.13 -14.21
N THR A 189 -8.17 -1.33 -14.65
CA THR A 189 -7.40 -1.66 -15.86
C THR A 189 -6.46 -2.83 -15.56
N PRO A 190 -6.55 -3.95 -16.30
CA PRO A 190 -5.53 -4.99 -16.25
C PRO A 190 -4.17 -4.40 -16.58
N PHE A 191 -3.12 -4.94 -15.96
CA PHE A 191 -1.74 -4.71 -16.39
C PHE A 191 -1.58 -5.36 -17.78
N GLU A 192 -1.91 -4.64 -18.84
CA GLU A 192 -1.68 -5.09 -20.21
C GLU A 192 -0.17 -5.15 -20.46
N SER A 193 0.33 -6.37 -20.63
CA SER A 193 1.68 -6.62 -21.12
C SER A 193 1.74 -6.18 -22.57
N SER A 194 2.31 -4.99 -22.81
CA SER A 194 2.73 -4.60 -24.16
C SER A 194 3.80 -5.59 -24.65
N LYS A 195 3.38 -6.53 -25.49
CA LYS A 195 4.28 -7.23 -26.40
C LYS A 195 4.58 -6.28 -27.55
N GLU A 196 5.70 -5.57 -27.48
CA GLU A 196 6.26 -4.92 -28.66
C GLU A 196 6.77 -6.00 -29.61
N THR A 197 6.01 -6.25 -30.67
CA THR A 197 6.45 -6.90 -31.91
C THR A 197 7.47 -5.99 -32.60
N LEU A 198 8.76 -6.29 -32.45
CA LEU A 198 9.80 -5.77 -33.33
C LEU A 198 9.73 -6.53 -34.65
N THR A 199 9.25 -5.83 -35.67
CA THR A 199 9.29 -6.24 -37.07
C THR A 199 10.68 -5.87 -37.60
N GLU A 200 11.55 -6.86 -37.82
CA GLU A 200 12.77 -6.66 -38.60
C GLU A 200 12.40 -6.55 -40.09
N ARG A 201 12.58 -5.35 -40.64
CA ARG A 201 12.82 -5.12 -42.07
C ARG A 201 13.76 -3.93 -42.20
N HIS A 202 15.05 -4.20 -42.42
CA HIS A 202 15.78 -3.83 -43.63
C HIS A 202 17.22 -4.34 -43.57
#